data_AF-N8YSH3-F1
#
_entry.id   AF-N8YSH3-F1
#
_cell.length_a   1.000
_cell.length_b   1.000
_cell.length_c   1.000
_cell.angle_alpha   90.00
_cell.angle_beta   90.00
_cell.angle_gamma   90.00
#
_symmetry.space_group_name_H-M   'P 1'
#
loop_
_entity.id
_entity.type
_entity.pdbx_description
1 polymer ?
#
loop_
_entity_poly.entity_id
_entity_poly.type
_entity_poly.pdbx_seq_one_letter_code
_entity_poly.pdbx_strand_id
1 'polypeptide(L)'
;MFLNQKFKAFLYSAILLSTQSIYAKASELDRVKVITQSMIGLFSQEDHQDQLNIKMAAAMAGISEAEAKKNSDESAEKQLTASQQMKEILKEQFNADDFKIVAPAFERHLKAQGSAYKSCQQSGKIIENNDNFQVPLSCKVPVINFDNIQMPVRNSKDSEAKSVAKGTDFLTDLINKAPREVFATSILIHKIDGQLIPEMDNPQYFPDTVAQKTAGETEAELNKTNQE
;
A
#
# COMPACT_ATOMS: atom_id res chain seq x y z
N MET A 1 -21.13 -26.43 -43.06
CA MET A 1 -20.94 -25.05 -42.54
C MET A 1 -19.46 -24.90 -42.19
N PHE A 2 -18.66 -24.40 -43.14
CA PHE A 2 -17.19 -24.33 -43.01
C PHE A 2 -16.80 -23.09 -42.20
N LEU A 3 -16.36 -23.26 -40.95
CA LEU A 3 -15.64 -22.18 -40.27
C LEU A 3 -14.33 -21.94 -41.03
N ASN A 4 -14.20 -20.74 -41.59
CA ASN A 4 -13.13 -20.25 -42.45
C ASN A 4 -11.74 -20.52 -41.85
N GLN A 5 -10.84 -21.20 -42.56
CA GLN A 5 -9.48 -21.52 -42.10
C GLN A 5 -8.69 -20.28 -41.66
N LYS A 6 -9.00 -19.09 -42.21
CA LYS A 6 -8.43 -17.80 -41.79
C LYS A 6 -8.82 -17.42 -40.35
N PHE A 7 -10.01 -17.80 -39.89
CA PHE A 7 -10.48 -17.55 -38.53
C PHE A 7 -9.83 -18.48 -37.51
N LYS A 8 -9.54 -19.74 -37.89
CA LYS A 8 -8.74 -20.67 -37.07
C LYS A 8 -7.29 -20.21 -36.94
N ALA A 9 -6.66 -19.75 -38.02
CA ALA A 9 -5.31 -19.19 -37.97
C ALA A 9 -5.23 -17.96 -37.04
N PHE A 10 -6.25 -17.08 -37.07
CA PHE A 10 -6.35 -15.94 -36.17
C PHE A 10 -6.50 -16.34 -34.68
N LEU A 11 -7.34 -17.34 -34.39
CA LEU A 11 -7.48 -17.88 -33.02
C LEU A 11 -6.18 -18.53 -32.53
N TYR A 12 -5.49 -19.31 -33.37
CA TYR A 12 -4.21 -19.92 -32.99
C TYR A 12 -3.08 -18.88 -32.86
N SER A 13 -3.05 -17.82 -33.67
CA SER A 13 -2.09 -16.72 -33.50
C SER A 13 -2.37 -15.87 -32.25
N ALA A 14 -3.64 -15.70 -31.87
CA ALA A 14 -4.02 -14.99 -30.65
C ALA A 14 -3.68 -15.79 -29.38
N ILE A 15 -3.80 -17.12 -29.43
CA ILE A 15 -3.47 -18.02 -28.31
C ILE A 15 -1.95 -18.23 -28.20
N LEU A 16 -1.21 -18.27 -29.33
CA LEU A 16 0.25 -18.45 -29.33
C LEU A 16 1.00 -17.21 -28.83
N LEU A 17 0.44 -16.00 -28.95
CA LEU A 17 1.02 -14.80 -28.35
C LEU A 17 0.85 -14.77 -26.81
N SER A 18 -0.18 -15.42 -26.27
CA SER A 18 -0.38 -15.55 -24.82
C SER A 18 0.44 -16.66 -24.16
N THR A 19 0.99 -17.60 -24.93
CA THR A 19 1.81 -18.71 -24.39
C THR A 19 3.32 -18.46 -24.46
N GLN A 20 3.79 -17.43 -25.17
CA GLN A 20 5.21 -17.06 -25.21
C GLN A 20 5.68 -16.21 -24.01
N SER A 21 4.77 -15.79 -23.14
CA SER A 21 5.12 -15.02 -21.93
C SER A 21 5.09 -15.85 -20.63
N ILE A 22 4.78 -17.14 -20.69
CA ILE A 22 4.69 -18.00 -19.49
C ILE A 22 6.09 -18.43 -19.00
N TYR A 23 7.14 -18.33 -19.84
CA TYR A 23 8.50 -18.79 -19.51
C TYR A 23 9.61 -17.76 -19.69
N ALA A 24 9.32 -16.54 -20.14
CA ALA A 24 10.31 -15.48 -20.08
C ALA A 24 10.35 -14.96 -18.63
N LYS A 25 11.39 -15.34 -17.88
CA LYS A 25 11.71 -14.67 -16.60
C LYS A 25 11.69 -13.17 -16.89
N ALA A 26 10.73 -12.45 -16.30
CA ALA A 26 10.66 -11.01 -16.46
C ALA A 26 12.03 -10.42 -16.10
N SER A 27 12.48 -9.42 -16.88
CA SER A 27 13.76 -8.77 -16.59
C SER A 27 13.74 -8.23 -15.15
N GLU A 28 14.90 -8.14 -14.50
CA GLU A 28 14.96 -7.60 -13.13
C GLU A 28 14.35 -6.19 -13.05
N LEU A 29 14.58 -5.35 -14.07
CA LEU A 29 13.96 -4.02 -14.16
C LEU A 29 12.43 -4.07 -14.28
N ASP A 30 11.87 -5.04 -14.98
CA ASP A 30 10.41 -5.18 -15.06
C ASP A 30 9.83 -5.70 -13.74
N ARG A 31 10.54 -6.61 -13.06
CA ARG A 31 10.19 -7.05 -11.70
C ARG A 31 10.22 -5.87 -10.73
N VAL A 32 11.23 -5.00 -10.79
CA VAL A 32 11.32 -3.77 -9.99
C VAL A 32 10.12 -2.85 -10.22
N LYS A 33 9.68 -2.66 -11.47
CA LYS A 33 8.48 -1.85 -11.76
C LYS A 33 7.21 -2.46 -11.18
N VAL A 34 7.06 -3.78 -11.27
CA VAL A 34 5.92 -4.50 -10.69
C VAL A 34 5.92 -4.34 -9.16
N ILE A 35 7.07 -4.55 -8.51
CA ILE A 35 7.22 -4.34 -7.06
C ILE A 35 6.84 -2.91 -6.69
N THR A 36 7.37 -1.91 -7.40
CA THR A 36 7.08 -0.49 -7.17
C THR A 36 5.57 -0.20 -7.25
N GLN A 37 4.91 -0.65 -8.32
CA GLN A 37 3.47 -0.41 -8.52
C GLN A 37 2.63 -1.15 -7.48
N SER A 38 2.96 -2.40 -7.18
CA SER A 38 2.26 -3.18 -6.17
C SER A 38 2.41 -2.55 -4.79
N MET A 39 3.61 -2.11 -4.42
CA MET A 39 3.86 -1.47 -3.13
C MET A 39 3.03 -0.19 -2.97
N ILE A 40 3.00 0.68 -3.99
CA ILE A 40 2.14 1.88 -4.00
C ILE A 40 0.65 1.48 -3.87
N GLY A 41 0.19 0.46 -4.60
CA GLY A 41 -1.18 -0.02 -4.56
C GLY A 41 -1.59 -0.61 -3.19
N LEU A 42 -0.68 -1.32 -2.52
CA LEU A 42 -0.91 -1.91 -1.21
C LEU A 42 -1.07 -0.82 -0.14
N PHE A 43 -0.13 0.13 -0.08
CA PHE A 43 -0.20 1.24 0.88
C PHE A 43 -1.34 2.24 0.58
N SER A 44 -1.81 2.32 -0.66
CA SER A 44 -2.98 3.14 -1.01
C SER A 44 -4.34 2.48 -0.71
N GLN A 45 -4.36 1.25 -0.20
CA GLN A 45 -5.57 0.50 0.15
C GLN A 45 -6.52 0.30 -1.06
N GLU A 46 -5.98 0.01 -2.24
CA GLU A 46 -6.80 -0.29 -3.43
C GLU A 46 -7.64 -1.57 -3.25
N ASP A 47 -8.82 -1.63 -3.87
CA ASP A 47 -9.81 -2.71 -3.69
C ASP A 47 -9.29 -4.12 -4.05
N HIS A 48 -8.18 -4.22 -4.79
CA HIS A 48 -7.61 -5.47 -5.29
C HIS A 48 -6.28 -5.84 -4.59
N GLN A 49 -6.19 -5.61 -3.27
CA GLN A 49 -5.03 -5.93 -2.43
C GLN A 49 -4.47 -7.35 -2.66
N ASP A 50 -5.34 -8.36 -2.71
CA ASP A 50 -4.92 -9.76 -2.91
C ASP A 50 -4.14 -9.93 -4.24
N GLN A 51 -4.60 -9.30 -5.31
CA GLN A 51 -3.92 -9.36 -6.60
C GLN A 51 -2.57 -8.63 -6.56
N LEU A 52 -2.50 -7.48 -5.88
CA LEU A 52 -1.28 -6.71 -5.72
C LEU A 52 -0.24 -7.49 -4.90
N ASN A 53 -0.66 -8.17 -3.82
CA ASN A 53 0.18 -9.04 -3.01
C ASN A 53 0.75 -10.19 -3.85
N ILE A 54 -0.09 -10.90 -4.62
CA ILE A 54 0.39 -11.98 -5.50
C ILE A 54 1.38 -11.48 -6.54
N LYS A 55 1.10 -10.33 -7.19
CA LYS A 55 2.01 -9.71 -8.16
C LYS A 55 3.35 -9.34 -7.55
N MET A 56 3.31 -8.75 -6.34
CA MET A 56 4.51 -8.35 -5.62
C MET A 56 5.33 -9.58 -5.24
N ALA A 57 4.72 -10.60 -4.63
CA ALA A 57 5.39 -11.84 -4.26
C ALA A 57 6.02 -12.56 -5.46
N ALA A 58 5.29 -12.64 -6.58
CA ALA A 58 5.80 -13.22 -7.83
C ALA A 58 7.03 -12.45 -8.34
N ALA A 59 6.96 -11.12 -8.37
CA ALA A 59 8.06 -10.28 -8.83
C ALA A 59 9.27 -10.33 -7.87
N MET A 60 9.05 -10.34 -6.56
CA MET A 60 10.11 -10.48 -5.54
C MET A 60 10.87 -11.80 -5.72
N ALA A 61 10.16 -12.92 -5.82
CA ALA A 61 10.76 -14.25 -5.95
C ALA A 61 11.22 -14.59 -7.38
N GLY A 62 10.80 -13.83 -8.40
CA GLY A 62 11.14 -14.11 -9.80
C GLY A 62 10.42 -15.34 -10.36
N ILE A 63 9.19 -15.59 -9.89
CA ILE A 63 8.33 -16.71 -10.27
C ILE A 63 7.06 -16.19 -10.98
N SER A 64 6.22 -17.10 -11.47
CA SER A 64 4.94 -16.72 -12.08
C SER A 64 3.90 -16.31 -11.03
N GLU A 65 2.93 -15.45 -11.41
CA GLU A 65 1.79 -15.11 -10.54
C GLU A 65 0.97 -16.35 -10.14
N ALA A 66 0.88 -17.36 -11.03
CA ALA A 66 0.19 -18.62 -10.74
C ALA A 66 0.91 -19.43 -9.66
N GLU A 67 2.24 -19.46 -9.70
CA GLU A 67 3.06 -20.13 -8.69
C GLU A 67 3.02 -19.39 -7.35
N ALA A 68 3.11 -18.06 -7.36
CA ALA A 68 2.93 -17.24 -6.16
C ALA A 68 1.54 -17.45 -5.53
N LYS A 69 0.49 -17.51 -6.36
CA LYS A 69 -0.88 -17.81 -5.91
C LYS A 69 -0.97 -19.20 -5.26
N LYS A 70 -0.41 -20.22 -5.91
CA LYS A 70 -0.36 -21.58 -5.36
C LYS A 70 0.34 -21.59 -3.99
N ASN A 71 1.50 -20.95 -3.88
CA ASN A 71 2.25 -20.88 -2.62
C ASN A 71 1.45 -20.16 -1.52
N SER A 72 0.73 -19.09 -1.87
CA SER A 72 -0.16 -18.38 -0.95
C SER A 72 -1.33 -19.24 -0.49
N ASP A 73 -1.96 -19.99 -1.41
CA ASP A 73 -3.11 -20.86 -1.11
C ASP A 73 -2.68 -22.09 -0.26
N GLU A 74 -1.44 -22.55 -0.41
CA GLU A 74 -0.85 -23.66 0.36
C GLU A 74 -0.26 -23.20 1.72
N SER A 75 -0.09 -21.89 1.93
CA SER A 75 0.36 -21.36 3.21
C SER A 75 -0.77 -21.42 4.25
N ALA A 76 -0.43 -21.82 5.48
CA ALA A 76 -1.40 -21.90 6.59
C ALA A 76 -1.83 -20.52 7.11
N GLU A 77 -1.09 -19.47 6.75
CA GLU A 77 -1.34 -18.10 7.20
C GLU A 77 -1.93 -17.27 6.07
N LYS A 78 -3.24 -17.01 6.14
CA LYS A 78 -3.86 -16.02 5.28
C LYS A 78 -3.41 -14.63 5.72
N GLN A 79 -2.56 -13.97 4.94
CA GLN A 79 -2.19 -12.58 5.19
C GLN A 79 -3.45 -11.70 5.16
N LEU A 80 -3.74 -11.09 6.29
CA LEU A 80 -4.79 -10.08 6.41
C LEU A 80 -4.27 -8.75 5.84
N THR A 81 -5.11 -8.03 5.10
CA THR A 81 -4.80 -6.65 4.70
C THR A 81 -4.75 -5.73 5.93
N ALA A 82 -4.08 -4.59 5.84
CA ALA A 82 -4.04 -3.62 6.95
C ALA A 82 -5.45 -3.22 7.44
N SER A 83 -6.40 -3.03 6.52
CA SER A 83 -7.82 -2.79 6.85
C SER A 83 -8.45 -3.97 7.59
N GLN A 84 -8.14 -5.21 7.23
CA GLN A 84 -8.63 -6.41 7.93
C GLN A 84 -7.99 -6.54 9.32
N GLN A 85 -6.68 -6.34 9.45
CA GLN A 85 -5.98 -6.33 10.74
C GLN A 85 -6.56 -5.27 11.67
N MET A 86 -6.76 -4.05 11.16
CA MET A 86 -7.40 -2.96 11.91
C MET A 86 -8.80 -3.37 12.40
N LYS A 87 -9.60 -4.01 11.55
CA LYS A 87 -10.94 -4.48 11.94
C LYS A 87 -10.89 -5.54 13.03
N GLU A 88 -9.96 -6.48 12.99
CA GLU A 88 -9.82 -7.47 14.06
C GLU A 88 -9.40 -6.81 15.37
N ILE A 89 -8.42 -5.90 15.36
CA ILE A 89 -8.02 -5.13 16.54
C ILE A 89 -9.22 -4.34 17.11
N LEU A 90 -9.98 -3.65 16.25
CA LEU A 90 -11.16 -2.90 16.69
C LEU A 90 -12.25 -3.80 17.30
N LYS A 91 -12.43 -5.03 16.80
CA LYS A 91 -13.38 -5.99 17.39
C LYS A 91 -12.95 -6.47 18.77
N GLU A 92 -11.65 -6.55 19.03
CA GLU A 92 -11.11 -6.91 20.35
C GLU A 92 -11.34 -5.78 21.37
N GLN A 93 -11.35 -4.53 20.91
CA GLN A 93 -11.48 -3.34 21.77
C GLN A 93 -12.93 -2.87 21.98
N PHE A 94 -13.83 -3.11 21.03
CA PHE A 94 -15.20 -2.61 21.06
C PHE A 94 -16.24 -3.73 20.98
N ASN A 95 -17.32 -3.60 21.75
CA ASN A 95 -18.49 -4.48 21.60
C ASN A 95 -19.16 -4.30 20.22
N ALA A 96 -20.08 -5.19 19.87
CA ALA A 96 -20.68 -5.23 18.53
C ALA A 96 -21.43 -3.93 18.13
N ASP A 97 -22.00 -3.19 19.07
CA ASP A 97 -22.75 -1.96 18.76
C ASP A 97 -21.82 -0.74 18.66
N ASP A 98 -20.81 -0.67 19.51
CA ASP A 98 -19.75 0.34 19.42
C ASP A 98 -18.88 0.15 18.17
N PHE A 99 -18.59 -1.10 17.79
CA PHE A 99 -17.86 -1.43 16.57
C PHE A 99 -18.55 -0.88 15.30
N LYS A 100 -19.88 -0.92 15.23
CA LYS A 100 -20.66 -0.35 14.11
C LYS A 100 -20.48 1.17 13.98
N ILE A 101 -20.12 1.85 15.06
CA ILE A 101 -19.88 3.29 15.09
C ILE A 101 -18.42 3.58 14.70
N VAL A 102 -17.48 2.82 15.26
CA VAL A 102 -16.04 3.09 15.16
C VAL A 102 -15.46 2.61 13.83
N ALA A 103 -15.80 1.40 13.38
CA ALA A 103 -15.20 0.81 12.19
C ALA A 103 -15.36 1.67 10.91
N PRO A 104 -16.54 2.24 10.60
CA PRO A 104 -16.68 3.10 9.42
C PRO A 104 -15.83 4.38 9.49
N ALA A 105 -15.57 4.94 10.67
CA ALA A 105 -14.72 6.11 10.82
C ALA A 105 -13.26 5.77 10.51
N PHE A 106 -12.77 4.63 11.00
CA PHE A 106 -11.42 4.15 10.68
C PHE A 106 -11.27 3.74 9.22
N GLU A 107 -12.28 3.14 8.59
CA GLU A 107 -12.25 2.87 7.14
C GLU A 107 -12.09 4.15 6.31
N ARG A 108 -12.84 5.21 6.66
CA ARG A 108 -12.69 6.53 6.02
C ARG A 108 -11.29 7.11 6.25
N HIS A 109 -10.76 6.94 7.46
CA HIS A 109 -9.44 7.43 7.82
C HIS A 109 -8.32 6.73 7.02
N LEU A 110 -8.34 5.41 6.97
CA LEU A 110 -7.41 4.61 6.18
C LEU A 110 -7.47 4.98 4.70
N LYS A 111 -8.67 5.20 4.15
CA LYS A 111 -8.85 5.67 2.77
C LYS A 111 -8.26 7.06 2.54
N ALA A 112 -8.40 7.97 3.50
CA ALA A 112 -7.81 9.31 3.40
C ALA A 112 -6.28 9.25 3.43
N GLN A 113 -5.69 8.45 4.32
CA GLN A 113 -4.23 8.21 4.33
C GLN A 113 -3.75 7.57 3.03
N GLY A 114 -4.48 6.56 2.54
CA GLY A 114 -4.21 5.87 1.27
C GLY A 114 -4.09 6.82 0.07
N SER A 115 -4.76 7.99 0.12
CA SER A 115 -4.69 8.99 -0.96
C SER A 115 -3.30 9.59 -1.15
N ALA A 116 -2.50 9.72 -0.07
CA ALA A 116 -1.13 10.22 -0.14
C ALA A 116 -0.25 9.23 -0.90
N TYR A 117 -0.33 7.94 -0.55
CA TYR A 117 0.37 6.86 -1.22
C TYR A 117 -0.06 6.72 -2.68
N LYS A 118 -1.37 6.81 -2.97
CA LYS A 118 -1.91 6.72 -4.33
C LYS A 118 -1.37 7.80 -5.27
N SER A 119 -0.98 8.94 -4.72
CA SER A 119 -0.44 10.05 -5.51
C SER A 119 1.02 9.86 -5.92
N CYS A 120 1.71 8.86 -5.35
CA CYS A 120 3.09 8.57 -5.66
C CYS A 120 3.24 7.97 -7.06
N GLN A 121 4.21 8.48 -7.81
CA GLN A 121 4.58 7.97 -9.12
C GLN A 121 6.09 8.04 -9.30
N GLN A 122 6.65 7.17 -10.13
CA GLN A 122 8.07 7.20 -10.47
C GLN A 122 8.43 8.54 -11.13
N SER A 123 9.39 9.26 -10.55
CA SER A 123 9.76 10.63 -10.95
C SER A 123 11.06 10.70 -11.75
N GLY A 124 11.82 9.61 -11.82
CA GLY A 124 13.12 9.55 -12.49
C GLY A 124 13.46 8.15 -13.00
N LYS A 125 14.68 7.98 -13.49
CA LYS A 125 15.19 6.66 -13.88
C LYS A 125 15.44 5.81 -12.64
N ILE A 126 15.18 4.50 -12.76
CA ILE A 126 15.59 3.53 -11.75
C ILE A 126 17.12 3.55 -11.71
N ILE A 127 17.67 3.71 -10.51
CA ILE A 127 19.11 3.69 -10.27
C ILE A 127 19.45 2.27 -9.83
N GLU A 128 20.36 1.62 -10.56
CA GLU A 128 20.83 0.29 -10.25
C GLU A 128 22.23 0.38 -9.63
N ASN A 129 22.37 -0.23 -8.46
CA ASN A 129 23.64 -0.48 -7.80
C ASN A 129 23.91 -2.00 -7.76
N ASN A 130 25.09 -2.38 -7.28
CA ASN A 130 25.48 -3.79 -7.19
C ASN A 130 24.46 -4.63 -6.40
N ASP A 131 24.03 -4.12 -5.25
CA ASP A 131 23.22 -4.88 -4.29
C ASP A 131 21.78 -4.38 -4.18
N ASN A 132 21.40 -3.32 -4.91
CA ASN A 132 20.06 -2.75 -4.80
C ASN A 132 19.62 -1.96 -6.04
N PHE A 133 18.32 -1.71 -6.11
CA PHE A 133 17.69 -0.71 -6.96
C PHE A 133 17.11 0.40 -6.09
N GLN A 134 17.25 1.64 -6.54
CA GLN A 134 16.54 2.78 -5.98
C GLN A 134 15.57 3.34 -7.02
N VAL A 135 14.30 3.38 -6.66
CA VAL A 135 13.22 3.87 -7.53
C VAL A 135 12.78 5.25 -7.03
N PRO A 136 13.21 6.35 -7.68
CA PRO A 136 12.82 7.69 -7.27
C PRO A 136 11.32 7.92 -7.51
N LEU A 137 10.64 8.41 -6.48
CA LEU A 137 9.22 8.73 -6.48
C LEU A 137 8.98 10.23 -6.28
N SER A 138 7.87 10.71 -6.80
CA SER A 138 7.26 11.99 -6.47
C SER A 138 5.84 11.74 -6.01
N CYS A 139 5.52 12.16 -4.79
CA CYS A 139 4.21 12.04 -4.17
C CYS A 139 3.59 13.43 -3.96
N LYS A 140 2.25 13.52 -3.89
CA LYS A 140 1.52 14.71 -3.43
C LYS A 140 0.98 14.46 -2.03
N VAL A 141 1.77 14.83 -1.03
CA VAL A 141 1.52 14.49 0.37
C VAL A 141 0.78 15.64 1.06
N PRO A 142 -0.30 15.37 1.81
CA PRO A 142 -0.94 16.38 2.64
C PRO A 142 0.00 16.82 3.76
N VAL A 143 0.13 18.12 3.98
CA VAL A 143 0.97 18.67 5.06
C VAL A 143 0.06 19.27 6.11
N ILE A 144 0.05 18.65 7.29
CA ILE A 144 -0.79 19.03 8.42
C ILE A 144 0.08 19.77 9.43
N ASN A 145 -0.31 20.99 9.79
CA ASN A 145 0.32 21.72 10.89
C ASN A 145 -0.49 21.44 12.17
N PHE A 146 -0.02 20.51 12.99
CA PHE A 146 -0.70 20.11 14.22
C PHE A 146 -0.65 21.17 15.32
N ASP A 147 0.29 22.11 15.30
CA ASP A 147 0.44 23.16 16.32
C ASP A 147 -0.79 24.08 16.42
N ASN A 148 -1.56 24.19 15.35
CA ASN A 148 -2.73 25.08 15.26
C ASN A 148 -4.07 24.33 15.28
N ILE A 149 -4.06 23.03 15.59
CA ILE A 149 -5.23 22.18 15.52
C ILE A 149 -5.81 21.97 16.91
N GLN A 150 -7.07 22.38 17.09
CA GLN A 150 -7.82 22.07 18.30
C GLN A 150 -8.66 20.81 18.08
N MET A 151 -8.33 19.75 18.81
CA MET A 151 -9.11 18.51 18.81
C MET A 151 -10.53 18.78 19.32
N PRO A 152 -11.55 18.11 18.75
CA PRO A 152 -12.93 18.27 19.19
C PRO A 152 -13.08 17.89 20.67
N VAL A 153 -13.70 18.79 21.44
CA VAL A 153 -13.94 18.56 22.87
C VAL A 153 -14.90 17.39 23.06
N ARG A 154 -14.51 16.43 23.91
CA ARG A 154 -15.37 15.30 24.27
C ARG A 154 -16.63 15.82 24.96
N ASN A 155 -17.79 15.51 24.39
CA ASN A 155 -19.07 15.78 25.05
C ASN A 155 -19.31 14.71 26.12
N SER A 156 -19.60 15.13 27.35
CA SER A 156 -19.85 14.22 28.47
C SER A 156 -21.05 13.28 28.26
N LYS A 157 -21.92 13.58 27.29
CA LYS A 157 -23.07 12.74 26.90
C LYS A 157 -22.78 11.76 25.76
N ASP A 158 -21.62 11.84 25.11
CA ASP A 158 -21.26 10.90 24.05
C ASP A 158 -20.70 9.60 24.64
N SER A 159 -21.07 8.47 24.04
CA SER A 159 -20.38 7.21 24.31
C SER A 159 -18.91 7.31 23.90
N GLU A 160 -18.08 6.41 24.45
CA GLU A 160 -16.66 6.32 24.08
C GLU A 160 -16.47 6.09 22.58
N ALA A 161 -17.19 5.11 22.02
CA ALA A 161 -17.19 4.82 20.59
C ALA A 161 -17.54 6.03 19.72
N LYS A 162 -18.52 6.83 20.14
CA LYS A 162 -18.91 8.06 19.43
C LYS A 162 -17.85 9.15 19.55
N SER A 163 -17.17 9.23 20.69
CA SER A 163 -16.07 10.17 20.90
C SER A 163 -14.86 9.81 20.04
N VAL A 164 -14.49 8.52 19.98
CA VAL A 164 -13.43 7.99 19.12
C VAL A 164 -13.75 8.24 17.65
N ALA A 165 -14.96 7.87 17.20
CA ALA A 165 -15.36 8.07 15.81
C ALA A 165 -15.30 9.56 15.40
N LYS A 166 -15.72 10.49 16.28
CA LYS A 166 -15.60 11.93 16.04
C LYS A 166 -14.16 12.39 15.93
N GLY A 167 -13.27 11.91 16.79
CA GLY A 167 -11.83 12.21 16.72
C GLY A 167 -11.22 11.71 15.40
N THR A 168 -11.51 10.46 15.04
CA THR A 168 -11.05 9.85 13.79
C THR A 168 -11.58 10.58 12.55
N ASP A 169 -12.86 10.97 12.54
CA ASP A 169 -13.45 11.75 11.44
C ASP A 169 -12.84 13.15 11.35
N PHE A 170 -12.55 13.79 12.48
CA PHE A 170 -11.84 15.07 12.50
C PHE A 170 -10.44 14.96 11.89
N LEU A 171 -9.65 13.95 12.27
CA LEU A 171 -8.33 13.69 11.68
C LEU A 171 -8.41 13.39 10.18
N THR A 172 -9.43 12.63 9.78
CA THR A 172 -9.73 12.35 8.37
C THR A 172 -10.01 13.63 7.59
N ASP A 173 -10.81 14.53 8.15
CA ASP A 173 -11.11 15.83 7.56
C ASP A 173 -9.87 16.71 7.41
N LEU A 174 -8.97 16.68 8.39
CA LEU A 174 -7.70 17.40 8.34
C LEU A 174 -6.83 16.88 7.18
N ILE A 175 -6.64 15.57 7.06
CA ILE A 175 -5.90 14.96 5.94
C ILE A 175 -6.50 15.38 4.59
N ASN A 176 -7.82 15.36 4.47
CA ASN A 176 -8.50 15.67 3.21
C ASN A 176 -8.42 17.15 2.82
N LYS A 177 -8.43 18.06 3.80
CA LYS A 177 -8.43 19.52 3.60
C LYS A 177 -7.04 20.14 3.59
N ALA A 178 -6.03 19.43 4.10
CA ALA A 178 -4.67 19.91 4.17
C ALA A 178 -4.12 20.28 2.77
N PRO A 179 -3.31 21.34 2.67
CA PRO A 179 -2.58 21.63 1.45
C PRO A 179 -1.69 20.44 1.10
N ARG A 180 -1.56 20.15 -0.20
CA ARG A 180 -0.70 19.07 -0.69
C ARG A 180 0.57 19.63 -1.29
N GLU A 181 1.70 19.11 -0.86
CA GLU A 181 3.02 19.45 -1.38
C GLU A 181 3.58 18.33 -2.25
N VAL A 182 4.38 18.70 -3.24
CA VAL A 182 5.18 17.72 -3.98
C VAL A 182 6.34 17.29 -3.08
N PHE A 183 6.42 16.00 -2.81
CA PHE A 183 7.44 15.40 -1.96
C PHE A 183 8.21 14.34 -2.75
N ALA A 184 9.53 14.48 -2.77
CA ALA A 184 10.42 13.51 -3.38
C ALA A 184 10.83 12.46 -2.34
N THR A 185 10.73 11.19 -2.72
CA THR A 185 11.18 10.04 -1.92
C THR A 185 11.69 8.94 -2.85
N SER A 186 11.98 7.76 -2.33
CA SER A 186 12.32 6.60 -3.14
C SER A 186 11.94 5.29 -2.46
N ILE A 187 11.67 4.27 -3.26
CA ILE A 187 11.64 2.87 -2.80
C ILE A 187 13.05 2.30 -2.97
N LEU A 188 13.57 1.66 -1.93
CA LEU A 188 14.78 0.85 -1.99
C LEU A 188 14.39 -0.62 -2.15
N ILE A 189 15.04 -1.32 -3.07
CA ILE A 189 14.82 -2.75 -3.32
C ILE A 189 16.18 -3.45 -3.30
N HIS A 190 16.39 -4.31 -2.31
CA HIS A 190 17.62 -5.10 -2.14
C HIS A 190 17.63 -6.31 -3.07
N LYS A 191 18.81 -6.66 -3.59
CA LYS A 191 19.08 -7.89 -4.33
C LYS A 191 19.68 -8.90 -3.36
N ILE A 192 18.91 -9.91 -2.95
CA ILE A 192 19.34 -10.91 -1.97
C ILE A 192 19.06 -12.30 -2.52
N ASP A 193 20.09 -13.11 -2.74
CA ASP A 193 19.98 -14.50 -3.20
C ASP A 193 19.08 -14.69 -4.45
N GLY A 194 19.14 -13.76 -5.40
CA GLY A 194 18.33 -13.75 -6.62
C GLY A 194 16.89 -13.25 -6.45
N GLN A 195 16.51 -12.88 -5.22
CA GLN A 195 15.26 -12.22 -4.89
C GLN A 195 15.42 -10.70 -4.85
N LEU A 196 14.30 -10.02 -5.04
CA LEU A 196 14.18 -8.57 -4.92
C LEU A 196 13.33 -8.25 -3.69
N ILE A 197 13.93 -7.69 -2.65
CA ILE A 197 13.28 -7.44 -1.36
C ILE A 197 13.14 -5.93 -1.15
N PRO A 198 11.93 -5.37 -1.19
CA PRO A 198 11.71 -3.96 -0.90
C PRO A 198 11.97 -3.67 0.57
N GLU A 199 12.69 -2.59 0.84
CA GLU A 199 12.86 -2.00 2.16
C GLU A 199 11.53 -1.39 2.62
N MET A 200 11.06 -1.73 3.82
CA MET A 200 9.76 -1.26 4.32
C MET A 200 9.83 -0.67 5.73
N ASP A 201 10.97 -0.80 6.39
CA ASP A 201 11.20 -0.55 7.80
C ASP A 201 12.30 0.50 8.05
N ASN A 202 12.92 1.00 6.99
CA ASN A 202 13.87 2.10 7.07
C ASN A 202 13.16 3.46 6.86
N PRO A 203 13.22 4.38 7.84
CA PRO A 203 12.52 5.66 7.80
C PRO A 203 13.01 6.63 6.70
N GLN A 204 14.12 6.30 6.02
CA GLN A 204 14.66 7.10 4.90
C GLN A 204 14.01 6.80 3.55
N TYR A 205 13.17 5.76 3.47
CA TYR A 205 12.53 5.32 2.23
C TYR A 205 11.01 5.32 2.33
N PHE A 206 10.35 5.14 1.20
CA PHE A 206 8.94 4.82 1.15
C PHE A 206 8.71 3.44 1.82
N PRO A 207 7.64 3.25 2.61
CA PRO A 207 6.47 4.13 2.80
C PRO A 207 6.65 5.19 3.89
N ASP A 208 7.57 4.99 4.83
CA ASP A 208 7.68 5.76 6.07
C ASP A 208 7.90 7.24 5.86
N THR A 209 8.72 7.61 4.87
CA THR A 209 8.92 9.02 4.48
C THR A 209 7.61 9.74 4.13
N VAL A 210 6.63 9.06 3.54
CA VAL A 210 5.30 9.64 3.24
C VAL A 210 4.49 9.80 4.52
N ALA A 211 4.52 8.80 5.41
CA ALA A 211 3.86 8.88 6.71
C ALA A 211 4.41 10.03 7.55
N GLN A 212 5.74 10.13 7.67
CA GLN A 212 6.43 11.19 8.42
C GLN A 212 6.16 12.58 7.84
N LYS A 213 6.20 12.73 6.51
CA LYS A 213 5.86 14.01 5.87
C LYS A 213 4.40 14.41 6.10
N THR A 214 3.49 13.44 6.26
CA THR A 214 2.08 13.68 6.57
C THR A 214 1.88 14.06 8.05
N ALA A 215 2.54 13.34 8.95
CA ALA A 215 2.41 13.51 10.40
C ALA A 215 3.18 14.73 10.94
N GLY A 216 4.23 15.17 10.23
CA GLY A 216 5.11 16.25 10.69
C GLY A 216 6.12 15.83 11.76
N GLU A 217 6.16 14.54 12.12
CA GLU A 217 7.04 13.97 13.15
C GLU A 217 7.71 12.69 12.63
N THR A 218 8.93 12.44 13.08
CA THR A 218 9.62 11.16 12.91
C THR A 218 9.12 10.14 13.93
N GLU A 219 9.25 8.84 13.64
CA GLU A 219 8.87 7.77 14.58
C GLU A 219 9.59 7.89 15.94
N ALA A 220 10.83 8.40 15.93
CA ALA A 220 11.62 8.65 17.13
C ALA A 220 11.06 9.80 18.00
N GLU A 221 10.35 10.75 17.40
CA GLU A 221 9.68 11.84 18.12
C GLU A 221 8.36 11.35 18.73
N LEU A 222 7.55 10.62 17.95
CA LEU A 222 6.31 9.99 18.44
C LEU A 222 6.54 9.04 19.62
N ASN A 223 7.64 8.27 19.59
CA ASN A 223 8.00 7.35 20.68
C ASN A 223 8.48 8.06 21.95
N LYS A 224 8.99 9.29 21.86
CA LYS A 224 9.33 10.10 23.04
C LYS A 224 8.09 10.73 23.67
N THR A 225 7.17 11.23 22.85
CA THR A 225 5.92 11.84 23.31
C THR A 225 5.01 10.82 24.04
N ASN A 226 5.07 9.53 23.69
CA ASN A 226 4.32 8.48 24.38
C ASN A 226 4.98 7.96 25.69
N GLN A 227 6.17 8.46 26.05
CA GLN A 227 6.85 8.15 27.31
C GLN A 227 6.74 9.29 28.35
N GLU A 228 6.14 10.42 27.96
CA GLU A 228 5.80 11.55 28.83
C GLU A 228 4.31 11.52 29.21
#